data_AF-A0A838J4P5-F1
#
_entry.id   AF-A0A838J4P5-F1
#
_cell.length_a   1.000
_cell.length_b   1.000
_cell.length_c   1.000
_cell.angle_alpha   90.00
_cell.angle_beta   90.00
_cell.angle_gamma   90.00
#
_symmetry.space_group_name_H-M   'P 1'
#
loop_
_entity.id
_entity.type
_entity.pdbx_description
1 polymer ?
#
loop_
_entity_poly.entity_id
_entity_poly.type
_entity_poly.pdbx_seq_one_letter_code
_entity_poly.pdbx_strand_id
1 'polypeptide(L)'
;MNNSGGQHFGGQQGNGNFQQQRHPEHLPQWYRQHQNLSPQQQQRALHNEPGFNRLPSQEQQRLSNRLQQLNSMPPERRQRILQRNEALEKLSPEQRQQVRSTMQQASQMPEDRRRMMRRAFRDIAQLPPAQRQAILDSPQFKTQFSDQERQILGTMMSIEPYNLEQHNPEQRSPEPLNQEPRNLEQPPGSGMEYYGR
;
A
#
# COMPACT_ATOMS: atom_id res chain seq x y z
N MET A 1 -50.71 48.00 34.65
CA MET A 1 -51.11 46.60 34.45
C MET A 1 -50.75 46.15 33.04
N ASN A 2 -50.07 45.02 32.91
CA ASN A 2 -49.99 44.02 31.80
C ASN A 2 -50.10 44.47 30.32
N ASN A 3 -49.11 44.14 29.47
CA ASN A 3 -49.08 42.88 28.71
C ASN A 3 -47.86 42.74 27.74
N SER A 4 -47.23 41.55 27.78
CA SER A 4 -46.58 40.75 26.70
C SER A 4 -45.42 41.25 25.82
N GLY A 5 -44.33 40.48 25.89
CA GLY A 5 -43.92 39.63 24.75
C GLY A 5 -42.59 39.98 24.07
N GLY A 6 -41.51 39.26 24.44
CA GLY A 6 -40.24 39.33 23.71
C GLY A 6 -39.07 38.66 24.43
N GLN A 7 -39.18 37.37 24.70
CA GLN A 7 -38.06 36.57 25.22
C GLN A 7 -37.07 36.31 24.07
N HIS A 8 -35.95 37.04 24.07
CA HIS A 8 -34.78 36.71 23.25
C HIS A 8 -34.20 35.37 23.72
N PHE A 9 -34.44 34.31 22.94
CA PHE A 9 -33.63 33.09 23.00
C PHE A 9 -32.28 33.39 22.37
N GLY A 10 -31.32 33.79 23.21
CA GLY A 10 -29.91 33.76 22.85
C GLY A 10 -29.53 32.30 22.59
N GLY A 11 -29.43 31.94 21.30
CA GLY A 11 -28.83 30.70 20.85
C GLY A 11 -27.37 30.67 21.28
N GLN A 12 -27.14 30.12 22.47
CA GLN A 12 -25.84 29.71 22.91
C GLN A 12 -25.46 28.52 22.02
N GLN A 13 -24.79 28.84 20.91
CA GLN A 13 -23.97 27.91 20.15
C GLN A 13 -22.85 27.45 21.09
N GLY A 14 -23.18 26.55 22.00
CA GLY A 14 -22.24 25.65 22.62
C GLY A 14 -21.73 24.78 21.50
N ASN A 15 -20.69 25.27 20.82
CA ASN A 15 -19.97 24.56 19.78
C ASN A 15 -19.56 23.23 20.39
N GLY A 16 -20.28 22.18 20.01
CA GLY A 16 -20.06 20.82 20.43
C GLY A 16 -18.70 20.40 19.92
N ASN A 17 -17.66 20.75 20.67
CA ASN A 17 -16.39 20.09 20.66
C ASN A 17 -16.63 18.71 21.29
N PHE A 18 -17.44 17.89 20.60
CA PHE A 18 -17.50 16.46 20.78
C PHE A 18 -16.09 16.02 20.45
N GLN A 19 -15.30 15.97 21.52
CA GLN A 19 -14.23 15.03 21.78
C GLN A 19 -14.03 14.18 20.53
N GLN A 20 -12.94 14.46 19.81
CA GLN A 20 -12.29 13.49 18.94
C GLN A 20 -12.26 12.19 19.75
N GLN A 21 -13.30 11.39 19.57
CA GLN A 21 -13.42 10.10 20.17
C GLN A 21 -12.16 9.43 19.67
N ARG A 22 -11.30 9.02 20.60
CA ARG A 22 -10.10 8.28 20.28
C ARG A 22 -10.56 6.94 19.72
N HIS A 23 -11.00 6.96 18.47
CA HIS A 23 -11.32 5.79 17.72
C HIS A 23 -9.95 5.13 17.50
N PRO A 24 -9.78 3.84 17.84
CA PRO A 24 -8.57 3.07 17.54
C PRO A 24 -8.34 2.86 16.02
N GLU A 25 -8.89 3.72 15.16
CA GLU A 25 -8.69 3.70 13.70
C GLU A 25 -7.26 4.07 13.29
N HIS A 26 -6.48 4.69 14.20
CA HIS A 26 -5.09 5.08 13.96
C HIS A 26 -4.08 3.94 14.25
N LEU A 27 -4.36 2.73 13.78
CA LEU A 27 -3.45 1.59 13.90
C LEU A 27 -2.00 1.92 13.48
N PRO A 28 -1.72 2.72 12.42
CA PRO A 28 -0.35 3.09 12.07
C PRO A 28 0.36 3.94 13.13
N GLN A 29 -0.36 4.83 13.80
CA GLN A 29 0.19 5.67 14.87
C GLN A 29 0.37 4.86 16.16
N TRP A 30 -0.63 4.07 16.53
CA TRP A 30 -0.57 3.16 17.67
C TRP A 30 0.61 2.18 17.51
N TYR A 31 0.76 1.56 16.33
CA TYR A 31 1.84 0.61 16.07
C TYR A 31 3.23 1.23 16.25
N ARG A 32 3.44 2.47 15.79
CA ARG A 32 4.73 3.16 15.94
C ARG A 32 5.10 3.43 17.39
N GLN A 33 4.11 3.70 18.25
CA GLN A 33 4.33 3.88 19.68
C GLN A 33 4.64 2.54 20.39
N HIS A 34 4.14 1.43 19.83
CA HIS A 34 4.25 0.09 20.43
C HIS A 34 5.20 -0.84 19.67
N GLN A 35 6.00 -0.33 18.73
CA GLN A 35 6.89 -1.14 17.89
C GLN A 35 8.00 -1.85 18.68
N ASN A 36 8.33 -1.33 19.86
CA ASN A 36 9.32 -1.90 20.77
C ASN A 36 8.78 -3.10 21.57
N LEU A 37 7.47 -3.34 21.53
CA LEU A 37 6.83 -4.47 22.20
C LEU A 37 6.91 -5.73 21.32
N SER A 38 7.02 -6.90 21.96
CA SER A 38 6.87 -8.18 21.26
C SER A 38 5.46 -8.33 20.66
N PRO A 39 5.26 -9.14 19.60
CA PRO A 39 3.94 -9.30 18.98
C PRO A 39 2.83 -9.70 19.96
N GLN A 40 3.15 -10.51 20.98
CA GLN A 40 2.19 -10.89 22.01
C GLN A 40 1.85 -9.72 22.95
N GLN A 41 2.84 -8.92 23.34
CA GLN A 41 2.62 -7.70 24.13
C GLN A 41 1.83 -6.65 23.35
N GLN A 42 2.07 -6.52 22.05
CA GLN A 42 1.29 -5.65 21.17
C GLN A 42 -0.20 -6.07 21.12
N GLN A 43 -0.50 -7.36 20.97
CA GLN A 43 -1.91 -7.82 20.98
C GLN A 43 -2.61 -7.50 22.30
N ARG A 44 -1.92 -7.72 23.43
CA ARG A 44 -2.46 -7.37 24.76
C ARG A 44 -2.65 -5.86 24.90
N ALA A 45 -1.69 -5.06 24.45
CA ALA A 45 -1.80 -3.61 24.45
C ALA A 45 -2.99 -3.14 23.60
N LEU A 46 -3.18 -3.70 22.40
CA LEU A 46 -4.31 -3.37 21.52
C LEU A 46 -5.66 -3.67 22.19
N HIS A 47 -5.80 -4.81 22.85
CA HIS A 47 -7.04 -5.17 23.57
C HIS A 47 -7.32 -4.24 24.77
N ASN A 48 -6.27 -3.68 25.37
CA ASN A 48 -6.38 -2.74 26.48
C ASN A 48 -6.54 -1.29 26.02
N GLU A 49 -6.52 -1.01 24.71
CA GLU A 49 -6.67 0.35 24.20
C GLU A 49 -8.02 0.95 24.58
N PRO A 50 -8.04 2.21 25.07
CA PRO A 50 -9.28 2.93 25.29
C PRO A 50 -10.12 2.98 24.02
N GLY A 51 -11.34 2.46 24.07
CA GLY A 51 -12.26 2.43 22.94
C GLY A 51 -12.23 1.15 22.11
N PHE A 52 -11.24 0.27 22.24
CA PHE A 52 -11.21 -1.02 21.54
C PHE A 52 -12.42 -1.89 21.91
N ASN A 53 -12.70 -2.03 23.20
CA ASN A 53 -13.86 -2.79 23.70
C ASN A 53 -15.22 -2.14 23.37
N ARG A 54 -15.23 -0.89 22.91
CA ARG A 54 -16.45 -0.19 22.46
C ARG A 54 -16.73 -0.40 20.98
N LEU A 55 -15.75 -0.92 20.22
CA LEU A 55 -15.96 -1.26 18.82
C LEU A 55 -16.90 -2.47 18.70
N PRO A 56 -17.65 -2.58 17.59
CA PRO A 56 -18.32 -3.82 17.24
C PRO A 56 -17.32 -4.98 17.14
N SER A 57 -17.72 -6.21 17.50
CA SER A 57 -16.84 -7.38 17.50
C SER A 57 -16.13 -7.62 16.17
N GLN A 58 -16.80 -7.31 15.05
CA GLN A 58 -16.20 -7.41 13.72
C GLN A 58 -15.02 -6.44 13.52
N GLU A 59 -15.13 -5.22 14.03
CA GLU A 59 -14.06 -4.21 13.94
C GLU A 59 -12.89 -4.56 14.88
N GLN A 60 -13.17 -5.08 16.07
CA GLN A 60 -12.15 -5.60 16.98
C GLN A 60 -11.32 -6.72 16.30
N GLN A 61 -12.00 -7.66 15.64
CA GLN A 61 -11.35 -8.73 14.88
C GLN A 61 -10.54 -8.17 13.70
N ARG A 62 -11.08 -7.21 12.95
CA ARG A 62 -10.37 -6.56 11.83
C ARG A 62 -9.07 -5.91 12.29
N LEU A 63 -9.09 -5.16 13.39
CA LEU A 63 -7.89 -4.52 13.94
C LEU A 63 -6.87 -5.55 14.42
N SER A 64 -7.31 -6.59 15.13
CA SER A 64 -6.46 -7.67 15.62
C SER A 64 -5.77 -8.42 14.48
N ASN A 65 -6.54 -8.80 13.45
CA ASN A 65 -6.01 -9.47 12.26
C ASN A 65 -5.02 -8.58 11.51
N ARG A 66 -5.30 -7.28 11.40
CA ARG A 66 -4.41 -6.33 10.74
C ARG A 66 -3.10 -6.15 11.51
N LEU A 67 -3.15 -6.11 12.84
CA LEU A 67 -1.95 -6.09 13.68
C LEU A 67 -1.11 -7.36 13.50
N GLN A 68 -1.75 -8.54 13.53
CA GLN A 68 -1.07 -9.80 13.30
C GLN A 68 -0.40 -9.84 11.92
N GLN A 69 -1.10 -9.38 10.88
CA GLN A 69 -0.56 -9.30 9.53
C GLN A 69 0.66 -8.37 9.48
N LEU A 70 0.60 -7.17 10.08
CA LEU A 70 1.74 -6.26 10.16
C LEU A 70 2.93 -6.91 10.87
N ASN A 71 2.70 -7.61 11.97
CA ASN A 71 3.76 -8.29 12.72
C ASN A 71 4.44 -9.40 11.92
N SER A 72 3.69 -10.12 11.09
CA SER A 72 4.23 -11.18 10.22
C SER A 72 5.05 -10.69 9.01
N MET A 73 5.00 -9.39 8.69
CA MET A 73 5.69 -8.83 7.53
C MET A 73 7.17 -8.50 7.82
N PRO A 74 8.05 -8.57 6.81
CA PRO A 74 9.40 -7.99 6.90
C PRO A 74 9.35 -6.49 7.27
N PRO A 75 10.33 -5.98 8.04
CA PRO A 75 10.30 -4.63 8.58
C PRO A 75 10.18 -3.55 7.50
N GLU A 76 10.83 -3.70 6.36
CA GLU A 76 10.76 -2.75 5.24
C GLU A 76 9.35 -2.71 4.63
N ARG A 77 8.73 -3.89 4.42
CA ARG A 77 7.36 -3.96 3.90
C ARG A 77 6.37 -3.35 4.89
N ARG A 78 6.57 -3.61 6.17
CA ARG A 78 5.76 -3.06 7.25
C ARG A 78 5.85 -1.53 7.27
N GLN A 79 7.06 -0.97 7.22
CA GLN A 79 7.28 0.47 7.17
C GLN A 79 6.59 1.12 5.98
N ARG A 80 6.68 0.51 4.78
CA ARG A 80 5.97 1.00 3.58
C ARG A 80 4.46 1.07 3.79
N ILE A 81 3.87 0.04 4.40
CA ILE A 81 2.43 0.04 4.69
C ILE A 81 2.07 1.12 5.71
N LEU A 82 2.87 1.29 6.76
CA LEU A 82 2.63 2.31 7.78
C LEU A 82 2.71 3.73 7.19
N GLN A 83 3.76 4.03 6.41
CA GLN A 83 3.94 5.31 5.73
C GLN A 83 2.78 5.60 4.77
N ARG A 84 2.38 4.61 3.97
CA ARG A 84 1.24 4.75 3.06
C ARG A 84 -0.06 5.03 3.80
N ASN A 85 -0.32 4.36 4.93
CA ASN A 85 -1.53 4.62 5.69
C ASN A 85 -1.53 6.03 6.29
N GLU A 86 -0.41 6.49 6.84
CA GLU A 86 -0.29 7.87 7.32
C GLU A 86 -0.56 8.88 6.21
N ALA A 87 -0.05 8.64 5.01
CA ALA A 87 -0.29 9.51 3.87
C ALA A 87 -1.77 9.59 3.51
N LEU A 88 -2.47 8.44 3.52
CA LEU A 88 -3.92 8.40 3.33
C LEU A 88 -4.67 9.12 4.45
N GLU A 89 -4.20 9.06 5.69
CA GLU A 89 -4.79 9.77 6.82
C GLU A 89 -4.69 11.29 6.67
N LYS A 90 -3.69 11.80 5.95
CA LYS A 90 -3.58 13.24 5.63
C LYS A 90 -4.54 13.70 4.53
N LEU A 91 -5.10 12.77 3.76
CA LEU A 91 -6.07 13.08 2.70
C LEU A 91 -7.48 13.33 3.26
N SER A 92 -8.26 14.15 2.56
CA SER A 92 -9.68 14.36 2.84
C SER A 92 -10.48 13.05 2.65
N PRO A 93 -11.67 12.90 3.25
CA PRO A 93 -12.51 11.71 3.05
C PRO A 93 -12.79 11.40 1.57
N GLU A 94 -13.04 12.43 0.75
CA GLU A 94 -13.26 12.29 -0.70
C GLU A 94 -12.00 11.81 -1.41
N GLN A 95 -10.84 12.37 -1.08
CA GLN A 95 -9.56 11.95 -1.64
C GLN A 95 -9.23 10.50 -1.26
N ARG A 96 -9.49 10.09 0.00
CA ARG A 96 -9.34 8.69 0.43
C ARG A 96 -10.25 7.76 -0.37
N GLN A 97 -11.50 8.16 -0.60
CA GLN A 97 -12.46 7.38 -1.38
C GLN A 97 -12.00 7.24 -2.84
N GLN A 98 -11.50 8.33 -3.44
CA GLN A 98 -10.94 8.33 -4.79
C GLN A 98 -9.76 7.34 -4.89
N VAL A 99 -8.84 7.37 -3.92
CA VAL A 99 -7.72 6.44 -3.88
C VAL A 99 -8.20 4.99 -3.73
N ARG A 100 -9.15 4.72 -2.84
CA ARG A 100 -9.70 3.36 -2.63
C ARG A 100 -10.32 2.82 -3.92
N SER A 101 -11.16 3.62 -4.58
CA SER A 101 -11.79 3.26 -5.86
C SER A 101 -10.73 2.98 -6.93
N THR A 102 -9.73 3.85 -7.04
CA THR A 102 -8.60 3.69 -7.97
C THR A 102 -7.84 2.39 -7.74
N MET A 103 -7.56 2.05 -6.49
CA MET A 103 -6.84 0.81 -6.14
C MET A 103 -7.68 -0.43 -6.46
N GLN A 104 -9.00 -0.39 -6.23
CA GLN A 104 -9.90 -1.48 -6.59
C GLN A 104 -9.95 -1.68 -8.10
N GLN A 105 -10.00 -0.61 -8.89
CA GLN A 105 -9.96 -0.70 -10.35
C GLN A 105 -8.63 -1.30 -10.82
N ALA A 106 -7.51 -0.83 -10.28
CA ALA A 106 -6.19 -1.36 -10.63
C ALA A 106 -6.02 -2.85 -10.26
N SER A 107 -6.63 -3.31 -9.15
CA SER A 107 -6.59 -4.73 -8.77
C SER A 107 -7.38 -5.65 -9.69
N GLN A 108 -8.40 -5.13 -10.37
CA GLN A 108 -9.26 -5.87 -11.30
C GLN A 108 -8.67 -5.95 -12.72
N MET A 109 -7.60 -5.22 -13.01
CA MET A 109 -6.96 -5.24 -14.33
C MET A 109 -6.32 -6.61 -14.64
N PRO A 110 -6.32 -7.02 -15.93
CA PRO A 110 -5.56 -8.19 -16.39
C PRO A 110 -4.09 -8.12 -15.98
N GLU A 111 -3.47 -9.25 -15.71
CA GLU A 111 -2.11 -9.29 -15.15
C GLU A 111 -1.06 -8.64 -16.05
N ASP A 112 -1.15 -8.86 -17.36
CA ASP A 112 -0.25 -8.24 -18.33
C ASP A 112 -0.36 -6.71 -18.29
N ARG A 113 -1.59 -6.20 -18.16
CA ARG A 113 -1.84 -4.76 -18.04
C ARG A 113 -1.33 -4.22 -16.71
N ARG A 114 -1.54 -4.95 -15.60
CA ARG A 114 -0.94 -4.61 -14.29
C ARG A 114 0.59 -4.56 -14.34
N ARG A 115 1.24 -5.41 -15.14
CA ARG A 115 2.72 -5.36 -15.32
C ARG A 115 3.13 -4.11 -16.08
N MET A 116 2.41 -3.74 -17.14
CA MET A 116 2.67 -2.51 -17.91
C MET A 116 2.49 -1.26 -17.05
N MET A 117 1.39 -1.17 -16.30
CA MET A 117 1.11 -0.09 -15.36
C MET A 117 2.20 0.08 -14.29
N ARG A 118 2.70 -1.04 -13.74
CA ARG A 118 3.80 -1.01 -12.76
C ARG A 118 5.11 -0.48 -13.34
N ARG A 119 5.42 -0.78 -14.61
CA ARG A 119 6.60 -0.24 -15.30
C ARG A 119 6.46 1.26 -15.51
N ALA A 120 5.35 1.70 -16.12
CA ALA A 120 5.08 3.12 -16.33
C ALA A 120 5.09 3.92 -15.02
N PHE A 121 4.51 3.37 -13.95
CA PHE A 121 4.56 3.98 -12.64
C PHE A 121 6.00 4.20 -12.15
N ARG A 122 6.86 3.19 -12.26
CA ARG A 122 8.28 3.27 -11.86
C ARG A 122 9.04 4.31 -12.67
N ASP A 123 8.80 4.36 -13.97
CA ASP A 123 9.51 5.26 -14.88
C ASP A 123 9.14 6.72 -14.58
N ILE A 124 7.85 6.99 -14.39
CA ILE A 124 7.36 8.34 -14.10
C ILE A 124 7.68 8.77 -12.67
N ALA A 125 7.62 7.86 -11.69
CA ALA A 125 7.86 8.21 -10.29
C ALA A 125 9.32 8.66 -10.02
N GLN A 126 10.27 8.30 -10.88
CA GLN A 126 11.65 8.80 -10.83
C GLN A 126 11.78 10.26 -11.30
N LEU A 127 10.78 10.80 -12.02
CA LEU A 127 10.80 12.16 -12.52
C LEU A 127 10.34 13.17 -11.46
N PRO A 128 10.77 14.44 -11.54
CA PRO A 128 10.24 15.52 -10.71
C PRO A 128 8.73 15.72 -10.91
N PRO A 129 7.97 16.15 -9.88
CA PRO A 129 6.50 16.26 -9.94
C PRO A 129 5.96 16.99 -11.17
N ALA A 130 6.58 18.12 -11.56
CA ALA A 130 6.17 18.89 -12.73
C ALA A 130 6.34 18.10 -14.05
N GLN A 131 7.38 17.26 -14.16
CA GLN A 131 7.62 16.43 -15.32
C GLN A 131 6.68 15.22 -15.38
N ARG A 132 6.25 14.69 -14.22
CA ARG A 132 5.30 13.58 -14.15
C ARG A 132 4.01 13.92 -14.89
N GLN A 133 3.45 15.10 -14.62
CA GLN A 133 2.22 15.56 -15.27
C GLN A 133 2.42 15.73 -16.77
N ALA A 134 3.56 16.31 -17.20
CA ALA A 134 3.88 16.47 -18.61
C ALA A 134 3.94 15.12 -19.35
N ILE A 135 4.51 14.07 -18.74
CA ILE A 135 4.52 12.72 -19.33
C ILE A 135 3.11 12.13 -19.39
N LEU A 136 2.34 12.22 -18.31
CA LEU A 136 0.95 11.73 -18.28
C LEU A 136 0.05 12.42 -19.33
N ASP A 137 0.33 13.68 -19.65
CA ASP A 137 -0.39 14.46 -20.66
C ASP A 137 0.18 14.37 -22.08
N SER A 138 1.32 13.71 -22.26
CA SER A 138 1.98 13.60 -23.56
C SER A 138 1.14 12.79 -24.56
N PRO A 139 1.17 13.14 -25.86
CA PRO A 139 0.47 12.40 -26.91
C PRO A 139 0.86 10.92 -26.95
N GLN A 140 2.14 10.61 -26.74
CA GLN A 140 2.68 9.25 -26.74
C GLN A 140 2.12 8.42 -25.58
N PHE A 141 1.89 9.04 -24.43
CA PHE A 141 1.30 8.35 -23.29
C PHE A 141 -0.20 8.15 -23.48
N LYS A 142 -0.89 9.12 -24.08
CA LYS A 142 -2.32 9.04 -24.45
C LYS A 142 -2.63 7.95 -25.49
N THR A 143 -1.69 7.62 -26.37
CA THR A 143 -1.88 6.52 -27.33
C THR A 143 -1.70 5.14 -26.69
N GLN A 144 -0.90 5.03 -25.62
CA GLN A 144 -0.59 3.76 -24.96
C GLN A 144 -1.50 3.46 -23.75
N PHE A 145 -1.96 4.48 -23.04
CA PHE A 145 -2.73 4.38 -21.81
C PHE A 145 -4.06 5.13 -21.93
N SER A 146 -5.14 4.46 -21.52
CA SER A 146 -6.47 5.06 -21.47
C SER A 146 -6.56 6.15 -20.41
N ASP A 147 -7.55 7.04 -20.51
CA ASP A 147 -7.79 8.09 -19.51
C ASP A 147 -7.93 7.55 -18.09
N GLN A 148 -8.59 6.39 -17.94
CA GLN A 148 -8.72 5.71 -16.66
C GLN A 148 -7.37 5.28 -16.09
N GLU A 149 -6.48 4.74 -16.91
CA GLU A 149 -5.15 4.29 -16.49
C GLU A 149 -4.24 5.46 -16.13
N ARG A 150 -4.32 6.55 -16.90
CA ARG A 150 -3.59 7.80 -16.59
C ARG A 150 -4.07 8.40 -15.28
N GLN A 151 -5.39 8.39 -15.02
CA GLN A 151 -5.95 8.79 -13.73
C GLN A 151 -5.47 7.89 -12.60
N ILE A 152 -5.39 6.57 -12.83
CA ILE A 152 -4.89 5.62 -11.84
C ILE A 152 -3.44 5.93 -11.49
N LEU A 153 -2.58 6.14 -12.50
CA LEU A 153 -1.20 6.53 -12.27
C LEU A 153 -1.11 7.84 -11.51
N GLY A 154 -1.79 8.90 -11.96
CA GLY A 154 -1.79 10.20 -11.29
C GLY A 154 -2.27 10.14 -9.84
N THR A 155 -3.33 9.38 -9.57
CA THR A 155 -3.87 9.23 -8.21
C THR A 155 -2.97 8.40 -7.30
N MET A 156 -2.36 7.32 -7.82
CA MET A 156 -1.35 6.57 -7.06
C MET A 156 -0.14 7.44 -6.75
N MET A 157 0.16 8.36 -7.65
CA MET A 157 1.29 9.27 -7.57
C MET A 157 1.08 10.46 -6.62
N SER A 158 -0.13 10.74 -6.17
CA SER A 158 -0.39 11.82 -5.22
C SER A 158 -0.20 11.41 -3.76
N ILE A 159 -0.05 10.11 -3.48
CA ILE A 159 0.09 9.56 -2.13
C ILE A 159 1.59 9.41 -1.80
N GLU A 160 2.19 10.46 -1.26
CA GLU A 160 3.57 10.51 -0.72
C GLU A 160 3.79 9.56 0.50
N PRO A 161 5.02 9.25 0.95
CA PRO A 161 6.28 9.58 0.31
C PRO A 161 6.73 8.44 -0.60
N TYR A 162 7.13 8.80 -1.81
CA TYR A 162 7.77 7.87 -2.72
C TYR A 162 9.18 7.52 -2.25
N ASN A 163 9.31 6.41 -1.55
CA ASN A 163 10.60 5.74 -1.43
C ASN A 163 10.68 4.67 -2.54
N LEU A 164 11.06 5.11 -3.75
CA LEU A 164 11.52 4.21 -4.81
C LEU A 164 12.88 3.55 -4.46
N GLU A 165 13.58 4.08 -3.46
CA GLU A 165 14.83 3.52 -2.96
C GLU A 165 14.58 2.24 -2.14
N GLN A 166 15.35 1.19 -2.44
CA GLN A 166 15.28 -0.20 -1.94
C GLN A 166 14.44 -1.20 -2.74
N HIS A 167 14.40 -1.10 -4.07
CA HIS A 167 14.67 -2.32 -4.84
C HIS A 167 16.16 -2.36 -5.08
N ASN A 168 16.91 -2.92 -4.14
CA ASN A 168 18.23 -3.43 -4.47
C ASN A 168 18.00 -4.69 -5.35
N PRO A 169 18.35 -4.70 -6.65
CA PRO A 169 18.32 -5.93 -7.42
C PRO A 169 19.36 -6.96 -6.91
N GLU A 170 20.28 -6.60 -6.01
CA GLU A 170 21.31 -7.49 -5.46
C GLU A 170 20.89 -8.31 -4.22
N GLN A 171 19.61 -8.31 -3.80
CA GLN A 171 19.13 -9.30 -2.79
C GLN A 171 18.40 -10.50 -3.42
N ARG A 172 18.75 -10.88 -4.65
CA ARG A 172 18.78 -12.33 -4.93
C ARG A 172 19.92 -12.87 -4.07
N SER A 173 19.60 -13.74 -3.12
CA SER A 173 20.60 -14.61 -2.51
C SER A 173 21.55 -15.11 -3.61
N PRO A 174 22.89 -15.05 -3.44
CA PRO A 174 23.76 -15.77 -4.34
C PRO A 174 23.36 -17.24 -4.25
N GLU A 175 22.74 -17.74 -5.31
CA GLU A 175 22.55 -19.17 -5.52
C GLU A 175 23.94 -19.79 -5.41
N PRO A 176 24.20 -20.72 -4.47
CA PRO A 176 25.52 -21.31 -4.36
C PRO A 176 25.79 -22.06 -5.66
N LEU A 177 26.80 -21.58 -6.37
CA LEU A 177 27.35 -22.16 -7.59
C LEU A 177 28.07 -23.46 -7.24
N ASN A 178 27.35 -24.48 -6.76
CA ASN A 178 27.90 -25.81 -6.61
C ASN A 178 27.61 -26.61 -7.88
N GLN A 179 28.54 -26.43 -8.81
CA GLN A 179 28.69 -27.26 -10.01
C GLN A 179 29.06 -28.67 -9.56
N GLU A 180 28.18 -29.63 -9.76
CA GLU A 180 28.56 -31.04 -9.83
C GLU A 180 28.41 -31.46 -11.30
N PRO A 181 29.49 -31.72 -12.05
CA PRO A 181 29.38 -32.17 -13.43
C PRO A 181 29.14 -33.68 -13.43
N ARG A 182 27.89 -34.11 -13.62
CA ARG A 182 27.61 -35.50 -14.02
C ARG A 182 27.51 -35.60 -15.55
N ASN A 183 28.64 -35.95 -16.14
CA ASN A 183 28.84 -36.81 -17.32
C ASN A 183 27.74 -36.81 -18.40
N LEU A 184 28.03 -36.19 -19.56
CA LEU A 184 27.44 -36.56 -20.84
C LEU A 184 28.44 -37.40 -21.64
N GLU A 185 28.20 -38.71 -21.72
CA GLU A 185 28.76 -39.62 -22.72
C GLU A 185 27.78 -40.81 -22.77
N GLN A 186 27.10 -41.20 -23.85
CA GLN A 186 27.07 -40.90 -25.29
C GLN A 186 25.65 -41.27 -25.83
N PRO A 187 25.17 -40.75 -26.97
CA PRO A 187 23.98 -41.28 -27.64
C PRO A 187 24.32 -42.46 -28.58
N PRO A 188 23.33 -43.30 -28.96
CA PRO A 188 23.58 -44.55 -29.66
C PRO A 188 23.62 -44.39 -31.19
N GLY A 189 24.49 -45.20 -31.82
CA GLY A 189 24.23 -45.78 -33.14
C GLY A 189 24.83 -45.05 -34.34
N SER A 190 25.84 -45.67 -34.95
CA SER A 190 25.88 -45.99 -36.39
C SER A 190 27.12 -46.83 -36.68
N GLY A 191 26.91 -48.07 -37.11
CA GLY A 191 27.95 -48.86 -37.77
C GLY A 191 28.13 -48.44 -39.23
N MET A 192 29.07 -49.13 -39.90
CA MET A 192 29.59 -48.93 -41.26
C MET A 192 30.71 -47.89 -41.31
N GLU A 193 31.90 -48.14 -41.87
CA GLU A 193 32.60 -49.30 -42.41
C GLU A 193 34.03 -48.77 -42.72
N TYR A 194 34.84 -49.55 -43.42
CA TYR A 194 36.03 -49.17 -44.22
C TYR A 194 37.42 -49.59 -43.71
N TYR A 195 37.91 -50.69 -44.33
CA TYR A 195 39.28 -51.10 -44.71
C TYR A 195 40.35 -51.24 -43.60
N GLY A 196 41.16 -52.29 -43.48
CA GLY A 196 41.60 -53.35 -44.39
C GLY A 196 43.13 -53.46 -44.35
N ARG A 197 43.67 -54.58 -43.83
CA ARG A 197 44.86 -55.33 -44.29
C ARG A 197 45.22 -56.40 -43.26
#